data_AF-A0A6L6E499-F1
#
_entry.id   AF-A0A6L6E499-F1
#
_cell.length_a   1.000
_cell.length_b   1.000
_cell.length_c   1.000
_cell.angle_alpha   90.00
_cell.angle_beta   90.00
_cell.angle_gamma   90.00
#
_symmetry.space_group_name_H-M   'P 1'
#
loop_
_entity.id
_entity.type
_entity.pdbx_description
1 polymer ?
#
loop_
_entity_poly.entity_id
_entity_poly.type
_entity_poly.pdbx_seq_one_letter_code
_entity_poly.pdbx_strand_id
1 'polypeptide(L)' 'MTNHMKPRSSVVTDGIERAAARGMLRAVGMGDEDWVKPQIGVASSWNEVTPCNLSLDRLADAAKQGVHAAKG' A
#
# COMPACT_ATOMS: atom_id res chain seq x y z
N MET A 1 23.03 0.11 1.24
CA MET A 1 22.45 -0.12 -0.11
C MET A 1 21.01 0.35 -0.08
N THR A 2 20.68 1.38 -0.84
CA THR A 2 19.29 1.87 -0.99
C THR A 2 18.49 0.80 -1.72
N ASN A 3 17.43 0.28 -1.09
CA ASN A 3 16.50 -0.62 -1.77
C ASN A 3 15.72 0.20 -2.81
N HIS A 4 16.08 0.06 -4.09
CA HIS A 4 15.46 0.81 -5.19
C HIS A 4 13.94 0.61 -5.30
N MET A 5 13.41 -0.50 -4.76
CA MET A 5 11.97 -0.76 -4.73
C MET A 5 11.24 0.05 -3.65
N LYS A 6 11.93 0.59 -2.64
CA LYS A 6 11.35 1.39 -1.55
C LYS A 6 11.93 2.81 -1.52
N PRO A 7 11.79 3.60 -2.60
CA PRO A 7 12.37 4.94 -2.66
C PRO A 7 11.78 5.89 -1.61
N ARG A 8 10.58 5.59 -1.09
CA ARG A 8 9.89 6.38 -0.06
C ARG A 8 9.43 5.56 1.14
N SER A 9 8.87 4.37 0.96
CA SER A 9 8.29 3.61 2.09
C SER A 9 9.30 3.20 3.17
N SER A 10 10.59 3.16 2.84
CA SER A 10 11.67 2.97 3.82
C SER A 10 11.65 4.01 4.94
N VAL A 11 11.19 5.25 4.68
CA VAL A 11 11.12 6.32 5.70
C VAL A 11 10.08 6.06 6.80
N VAL A 12 9.20 5.07 6.61
CA VAL A 12 8.18 4.66 7.59
C VAL A 12 8.31 3.20 8.03
N THR A 13 9.13 2.38 7.36
CA THR A 13 9.32 0.95 7.71
C THR A 13 10.69 0.63 8.30
N ASP A 14 11.74 1.36 7.93
CA ASP A 14 13.12 0.93 8.16
C ASP A 14 13.74 1.74 9.32
N GLY A 15 14.56 1.10 10.16
CA GLY A 15 15.19 1.76 11.31
C GLY A 15 14.41 1.62 12.62
N ILE A 16 15.13 1.70 13.74
CA ILE A 16 14.54 1.54 15.08
C ILE A 16 13.57 2.69 15.39
N GLU A 17 13.86 3.88 14.89
CA GLU A 17 13.10 5.11 15.09
C GLU A 17 11.72 5.09 14.42
N ARG A 18 11.46 4.13 13.51
CA ARG A 18 10.16 3.95 12.83
C ARG A 18 9.23 2.96 13.54
N ALA A 19 9.53 2.60 14.79
CA ALA A 19 8.70 1.69 15.59
C ALA A 19 7.23 2.13 15.69
N ALA A 20 6.96 3.42 15.94
CA ALA A 20 5.59 3.94 16.03
C ALA A 20 4.84 3.84 14.68
N ALA A 21 5.49 4.18 13.58
CA ALA A 21 4.91 4.05 12.24
C ALA A 21 4.59 2.59 11.90
N ARG A 22 5.52 1.66 12.19
CA ARG A 22 5.25 0.21 12.05
C ARG A 22 4.09 -0.25 12.93
N GLY A 23 3.95 0.28 14.14
CA GLY A 23 2.81 0.00 15.02
C GLY A 23 1.46 0.32 14.35
N MET A 24 1.36 1.50 13.72
CA MET A 24 0.16 1.88 12.97
C MET A 24 -0.04 1.02 11.71
N LEU A 25 1.04 0.69 11.00
CA LEU A 25 0.97 -0.15 9.80
C LEU A 25 0.53 -1.60 10.11
N ARG A 26 0.92 -2.14 11.27
CA ARG A 26 0.41 -3.44 11.73
C ARG A 26 -1.10 -3.40 11.99
N ALA A 27 -1.61 -2.29 12.53
CA ALA A 27 -3.04 -2.14 12.81
C ALA A 27 -3.91 -2.19 11.52
N VAL A 28 -3.33 -1.88 10.36
CA VAL A 28 -4.01 -2.01 9.04
C VAL A 28 -3.68 -3.32 8.33
N GLY A 29 -3.04 -4.27 9.01
CA GLY A 29 -2.85 -5.65 8.54
C GLY A 29 -1.44 -6.01 8.05
N MET A 30 -0.44 -5.13 8.14
CA MET A 30 0.92 -5.48 7.71
C MET A 30 1.63 -6.43 8.68
N GLY A 31 2.25 -7.46 8.11
CA GLY A 31 3.13 -8.43 8.77
C GLY A 31 4.62 -8.09 8.67
N ASP A 32 5.46 -8.95 9.23
CA ASP A 32 6.92 -8.75 9.20
C ASP A 32 7.52 -8.88 7.81
N GLU A 33 6.93 -9.76 7.00
CA GLU A 33 7.25 -9.96 5.60
C GLU A 33 6.95 -8.74 4.72
N ASP A 34 6.15 -7.78 5.20
CA ASP A 34 5.75 -6.60 4.43
C ASP A 34 6.76 -5.45 4.54
N TRP A 35 7.65 -5.48 5.54
CA TRP A 35 8.63 -4.41 5.75
C TRP A 35 9.63 -4.27 4.60
N VAL A 36 9.86 -5.33 3.83
CA VAL A 36 10.77 -5.32 2.68
C VAL A 36 10.09 -4.95 1.36
N LYS A 37 8.76 -4.87 1.33
CA LYS A 37 7.97 -4.60 0.12
C LYS A 37 7.84 -3.09 -0.17
N PRO A 38 7.67 -2.69 -1.44
CA PRO A 38 7.18 -1.34 -1.77
C PRO A 38 5.79 -1.12 -1.14
N GLN A 39 5.41 0.13 -0.90
CA GLN A 39 4.03 0.46 -0.53
C GLN A 39 3.37 1.15 -1.72
N ILE A 40 2.30 0.56 -2.25
CA ILE A 40 1.58 1.08 -3.42
C ILE A 40 0.24 1.66 -2.97
N GLY A 41 0.08 2.99 -3.09
CA GLY A 41 -1.20 3.64 -2.86
C GLY A 41 -2.12 3.47 -4.06
N VAL A 42 -3.24 2.78 -3.89
CA VAL A 42 -4.28 2.63 -4.93
C VAL A 42 -5.32 3.75 -4.72
N ALA A 43 -5.20 4.82 -5.51
CA ALA A 43 -6.14 5.93 -5.47
C ALA A 43 -7.32 5.68 -6.42
N SER A 44 -8.54 5.77 -5.90
CA SER A 44 -9.77 5.61 -6.67
C SER A 44 -10.67 6.83 -6.43
N SER A 45 -11.22 7.38 -7.51
CA SER A 45 -12.25 8.41 -7.45
C SER A 45 -13.67 7.83 -7.49
N TRP A 46 -13.84 6.57 -7.05
CA TRP A 46 -15.16 5.96 -6.92
C TRP A 46 -16.11 6.86 -6.11
N ASN A 47 -17.30 7.06 -6.66
CA ASN A 47 -18.44 7.73 -6.04
C ASN A 47 -19.70 7.44 -6.86
N GLU A 48 -20.85 7.85 -6.34
CA GLU A 48 -22.17 7.61 -6.94
C GLU A 48 -22.77 8.86 -7.59
N VAL A 49 -22.01 9.97 -7.69
CA VAL A 49 -22.50 11.24 -8.25
C VAL A 49 -22.76 11.14 -9.76
N THR A 50 -22.01 10.29 -10.45
CA THR A 50 -22.11 10.08 -11.91
C THR A 50 -21.81 8.64 -12.27
N PRO A 51 -22.46 8.06 -13.31
CA PRO A 51 -22.24 6.68 -13.72
C PRO A 51 -20.78 6.37 -14.10
N CYS A 52 -19.99 7.38 -14.47
CA CYS A 52 -18.57 7.22 -14.85
C CYS A 52 -17.75 6.53 -13.76
N ASN A 53 -18.06 6.80 -12.48
CA ASN A 53 -17.22 6.39 -11.35
C ASN A 53 -17.66 5.08 -10.71
N LEU A 54 -18.85 4.56 -11.03
CA LEU A 54 -19.41 3.38 -10.37
C LEU A 54 -18.52 2.14 -10.49
N SER A 55 -17.84 1.98 -11.63
CA SER A 55 -16.99 0.82 -11.86
C SER A 55 -15.64 0.87 -11.14
N LEU A 56 -15.26 2.02 -10.57
CA LEU A 56 -13.94 2.24 -9.98
C LEU A 56 -13.74 1.50 -8.64
N ASP A 57 -14.81 1.09 -7.95
CA ASP A 57 -14.71 0.31 -6.71
C ASP A 57 -14.10 -1.08 -6.99
N ARG A 58 -14.77 -1.87 -7.85
CA ARG A 58 -14.27 -3.19 -8.27
C ARG A 58 -12.90 -3.14 -8.95
N LEU A 59 -12.59 -2.05 -9.66
CA LEU A 59 -11.30 -1.87 -10.32
C LEU A 59 -10.18 -1.58 -9.31
N ALA A 60 -10.47 -0.82 -8.24
CA ALA A 60 -9.51 -0.59 -7.16
C ALA A 60 -9.17 -1.89 -6.42
N ASP A 61 -10.17 -2.74 -6.17
CA ASP A 61 -9.93 -4.06 -5.58
C ASP A 61 -9.14 -5.00 -6.49
N ALA A 62 -9.45 -5.03 -7.79
CA ALA A 62 -8.65 -5.80 -8.76
C ALA A 62 -7.19 -5.29 -8.83
N ALA A 63 -6.98 -3.97 -8.75
CA ALA A 63 -5.64 -3.40 -8.69
C ALA A 63 -4.89 -3.83 -7.41
N LYS A 64 -5.53 -3.81 -6.25
CA LYS A 64 -4.96 -4.31 -4.98
C LYS A 64 -4.53 -5.78 -5.09
N GLN A 65 -5.37 -6.62 -5.70
CA GLN A 65 -5.02 -8.04 -5.95
C GLN A 65 -3.77 -8.16 -6.84
N GLY A 66 -3.67 -7.35 -7.90
CA GLY A 66 -2.49 -7.32 -8.76
C GLY A 66 -1.21 -6.90 -8.03
N VAL A 67 -1.29 -5.89 -7.16
CA VAL A 67 -0.17 -5.45 -6.31
C VAL A 67 0.31 -6.60 -5.41
N HIS A 68 -0.60 -7.28 -4.72
CA HIS A 68 -0.26 -8.41 -3.86
C HIS A 68 0.33 -9.59 -4.64
N ALA A 69 -0.22 -9.92 -5.81
CA ALA A 69 0.31 -10.97 -6.68
C ALA A 69 1.75 -10.66 -7.16
N ALA A 70 2.07 -9.38 -7.36
CA ALA A 70 3.41 -8.89 -7.70
C ALA A 70 4.34 -8.73 -6.48
N LYS A 71 3.91 -9.14 -5.27
CA LYS A 71 4.64 -9.01 -4.00
C LYS A 71 4.91 -7.56 -3.58
N GLY A 72 4.01 -6.64 -3.97
CA GLY A 72 3.94 -5.29 -3.41
C GLY A 72 2.94 -5.17 -2.27
#